data_AF-A0A4R0QP09-F1
#
_entry.id   AF-A0A4R0QP09-F1
#
_cell.length_a   1.000
_cell.length_b   1.000
_cell.length_c   1.000
_cell.angle_alpha   90.00
_cell.angle_beta   90.00
_cell.angle_gamma   90.00
#
_symmetry.space_group_name_H-M   'P 1'
#
loop_
_entity.id
_entity.type
_entity.pdbx_description
1 polymer ?
#
loop_
_entity_poly.entity_id
_entity_poly.type
_entity_poly.pdbx_seq_one_letter_code
_entity_poly.pdbx_strand_id
1 'polypeptide(L)'
;MNKKERAQKWFSNIPNSELISMEAKIQICNKVAMRMVFIILGLLALELAVLYIIVGGEPLSKLAEFFNNIMQEGHTRNRYRGVALIELLVFSPLFIIPVTAAFIYKNRTLKSELAKRVTSMQNSATQYPPVASIHEKNNEAVLHFDNVNFKLAIIQVLMYDLHLLKPEFDIFDFAEQYKGEDIDTDSYTVIEPAMNFFKEMEIPKELAPYVETLYMDGGNDVYMNIIPQWDGEDNSFDLNQISLTELQQFPNLKKATVMSSNFDKVKEVFDTVNVEVELL
;
A
#
# COMPACT_ATOMS: atom_id res chain seq x y z
N MET A 1 -2.14 5.76 -26.19
CA MET A 1 -0.78 5.34 -25.80
C MET A 1 -0.90 4.03 -25.05
N ASN A 2 -0.19 2.98 -25.47
CA ASN A 2 -0.22 1.67 -24.81
C ASN A 2 0.41 1.75 -23.40
N LYS A 3 0.00 0.87 -22.47
CA LYS A 3 0.55 0.78 -21.10
C LYS A 3 2.07 0.60 -21.11
N LYS A 4 2.59 -0.27 -21.99
CA LYS A 4 4.04 -0.53 -22.18
C LYS A 4 4.77 0.72 -22.68
N GLU A 5 4.28 1.33 -23.76
CA GLU A 5 4.86 2.56 -24.32
C GLU A 5 4.88 3.72 -23.32
N ARG A 6 3.81 3.87 -22.54
CA ARG A 6 3.71 4.88 -21.48
C ARG A 6 4.79 4.68 -20.43
N ALA A 7 4.95 3.46 -19.96
CA ALA A 7 5.98 3.12 -18.98
C ALA A 7 7.37 3.44 -19.52
N GLN A 8 7.69 2.97 -20.73
CA GLN A 8 8.98 3.25 -21.37
C GLN A 8 9.25 4.76 -21.47
N LYS A 9 8.25 5.54 -21.88
CA LYS A 9 8.36 7.01 -21.99
C LYS A 9 8.50 7.72 -20.64
N TRP A 10 7.86 7.24 -19.59
CA TRP A 10 7.90 7.87 -18.27
C TRP A 10 9.22 7.60 -17.55
N PHE A 11 9.81 6.44 -17.78
CA PHE A 11 11.06 6.03 -17.15
C PHE A 11 12.32 6.36 -17.97
N SER A 12 12.20 6.72 -19.26
CA SER A 12 13.36 7.02 -20.13
C SER A 12 14.31 8.11 -19.59
N ASN A 13 13.78 9.03 -18.78
CA ASN A 13 14.53 10.18 -18.27
C ASN A 13 14.87 10.06 -16.78
N ILE A 14 14.64 8.88 -16.17
CA ILE A 14 14.89 8.66 -14.76
C ILE A 14 16.11 7.74 -14.60
N PRO A 15 17.17 8.18 -13.89
CA PRO A 15 18.34 7.33 -13.64
C PRO A 15 17.94 6.10 -12.82
N ASN A 16 18.67 5.00 -13.00
CA ASN A 16 18.45 3.70 -12.33
C ASN A 16 17.15 2.98 -12.71
N SER A 17 16.42 3.47 -13.72
CA SER A 17 15.20 2.80 -14.19
C SER A 17 15.48 1.46 -14.88
N GLU A 18 16.70 1.23 -15.39
CA GLU A 18 17.11 -0.04 -16.01
C GLU A 18 17.11 -1.22 -15.03
N LEU A 19 17.21 -0.94 -13.73
CA LEU A 19 17.22 -1.96 -12.66
C LEU A 19 15.84 -2.59 -12.41
N ILE A 20 14.77 -1.98 -12.91
CA ILE A 20 13.40 -2.43 -12.65
C ILE A 20 12.79 -3.11 -13.88
N SER A 21 12.13 -4.23 -13.65
CA SER A 21 11.41 -5.01 -14.66
C SER A 21 10.34 -4.16 -15.37
N MET A 22 10.04 -4.51 -16.62
CA MET A 22 9.08 -3.74 -17.43
C MET A 22 7.66 -3.80 -16.86
N GLU A 23 7.31 -4.89 -16.19
CA GLU A 23 5.99 -5.08 -15.57
C GLU A 23 5.83 -4.20 -14.32
N ALA A 24 6.84 -4.16 -13.45
CA ALA A 24 6.87 -3.24 -12.31
C ALA A 24 6.78 -1.77 -12.75
N LYS A 25 7.46 -1.39 -13.85
CA LYS A 25 7.31 -0.05 -14.45
C LYS A 25 5.85 0.25 -14.86
N ILE A 26 5.15 -0.72 -15.44
CA ILE A 26 3.76 -0.56 -15.86
C ILE A 26 2.83 -0.42 -14.66
N GLN A 27 3.03 -1.23 -13.61
CA GLN A 27 2.26 -1.17 -12.37
C GLN A 27 2.44 0.18 -11.67
N ILE A 28 3.68 0.65 -11.50
CA ILE A 28 3.97 1.98 -10.95
C ILE A 28 3.28 3.07 -11.77
N CYS A 29 3.34 2.98 -13.10
CA CYS A 29 2.67 3.94 -13.98
C CYS A 29 1.14 3.93 -13.83
N ASN A 30 0.52 2.77 -13.62
CA ASN A 30 -0.92 2.68 -13.36
C ASN A 30 -1.29 3.32 -12.02
N LYS A 31 -0.59 2.94 -10.94
CA LYS A 31 -0.81 3.47 -9.59
C LYS A 31 -0.64 5.00 -9.54
N VAL A 32 0.47 5.50 -10.11
CA VAL A 32 0.75 6.94 -10.17
C VAL A 32 -0.26 7.68 -11.04
N ALA A 33 -0.66 7.12 -12.19
CA ALA A 33 -1.64 7.77 -13.05
C ALA A 33 -3.02 7.88 -12.39
N MET A 34 -3.48 6.84 -11.68
CA MET A 34 -4.75 6.91 -10.94
C MET A 34 -4.70 8.01 -9.87
N ARG A 35 -3.61 8.10 -9.10
CA ARG A 35 -3.44 9.16 -8.09
C ARG A 35 -3.36 10.55 -8.71
N MET A 36 -2.72 10.70 -9.86
CA MET A 36 -2.72 11.97 -10.60
C MET A 36 -4.12 12.42 -10.99
N VAL A 37 -5.00 11.50 -11.39
CA VAL A 37 -6.40 11.82 -11.73
C VAL A 37 -7.13 12.39 -10.51
N PHE A 38 -7.00 11.76 -9.34
CA PHE A 38 -7.61 12.26 -8.11
C PHE A 38 -7.07 13.65 -7.70
N ILE A 39 -5.76 13.89 -7.84
CA ILE A 39 -5.16 15.20 -7.56
C ILE A 39 -5.72 16.26 -8.50
N ILE A 40 -5.83 15.96 -9.80
CA ILE A 40 -6.39 16.90 -10.79
C ILE A 40 -7.85 17.20 -10.47
N LEU A 41 -8.68 16.17 -10.23
CA LEU A 41 -10.09 16.35 -9.93
C LEU A 41 -10.31 17.12 -8.62
N GLY A 42 -9.53 16.83 -7.59
CA GLY A 42 -9.62 17.51 -6.30
C GLY A 42 -9.21 18.99 -6.39
N LEU A 43 -8.11 19.31 -7.07
CA LEU A 43 -7.67 20.70 -7.27
C LEU A 43 -8.67 21.46 -8.15
N LEU A 44 -9.19 20.84 -9.21
CA LEU A 44 -10.18 21.46 -10.08
C LEU A 44 -11.50 21.72 -9.34
N ALA A 45 -11.97 20.79 -8.50
CA ALA A 45 -13.14 21.00 -7.66
C ALA A 45 -12.95 22.14 -6.65
N LEU A 46 -11.75 22.24 -6.05
CA LEU A 46 -11.39 23.32 -5.14
C LEU A 46 -11.38 24.68 -5.85
N GLU A 47 -10.76 24.76 -7.03
CA GLU A 47 -10.73 25.98 -7.85
C GLU A 47 -12.15 26.42 -8.26
N LEU A 48 -12.99 25.47 -8.66
CA LEU A 48 -14.41 25.75 -8.96
C LEU A 48 -15.18 26.23 -7.73
N ALA A 49 -14.93 25.67 -6.55
CA ALA A 49 -15.56 26.12 -5.31
C ALA A 49 -15.12 27.54 -4.92
N VAL A 50 -13.83 27.86 -5.07
CA VAL A 50 -13.31 29.21 -4.83
C VAL A 50 -13.94 30.21 -5.81
N LEU A 51 -14.05 29.87 -7.09
CA LEU A 51 -14.75 30.70 -8.07
C LEU A 51 -16.23 30.88 -7.70
N TYR A 52 -16.91 29.82 -7.27
CA TYR A 52 -18.31 29.91 -6.84
C TYR A 52 -18.49 30.90 -5.68
N ILE A 53 -17.58 30.88 -4.70
CA ILE A 53 -17.59 31.79 -3.54
C ILE A 53 -17.31 33.23 -3.98
N ILE A 54 -16.27 33.47 -4.79
CA ILE A 54 -15.90 34.82 -5.26
C ILE A 54 -17.02 35.42 -6.13
N VAL A 55 -17.64 34.60 -6.97
CA VAL A 55 -18.64 35.05 -7.93
C VAL A 55 -20.06 35.12 -7.31
N GLY A 56 -20.23 34.66 -6.07
CA GLY A 56 -21.46 34.81 -5.29
C GLY A 56 -22.58 33.87 -5.73
N GLY A 57 -22.22 32.66 -6.16
CA GLY A 57 -23.18 31.60 -6.49
C GLY A 57 -23.71 31.59 -7.92
N GLU A 58 -23.38 32.60 -8.73
CA GLU A 58 -23.77 32.66 -10.14
C GLU A 58 -22.58 32.80 -11.11
N PRO A 59 -21.65 31.83 -11.13
CA PRO A 59 -20.46 31.90 -11.97
C PRO A 59 -20.81 32.01 -13.46
N LEU A 60 -21.83 31.29 -13.91
CA LEU A 60 -22.22 31.26 -15.33
C LEU A 60 -22.94 32.54 -15.79
N SER A 61 -23.74 33.19 -14.93
CA SER A 61 -24.45 34.43 -15.30
C SER A 61 -23.48 35.60 -15.40
N LYS A 62 -22.59 35.77 -14.41
CA LYS A 62 -21.54 36.80 -14.44
C LYS A 62 -20.49 36.57 -15.51
N LEU A 63 -20.17 35.30 -15.82
CA LEU A 63 -19.39 34.97 -17.01
C LEU A 63 -20.13 35.40 -18.28
N ALA A 64 -21.42 35.08 -18.42
CA ALA A 64 -22.22 35.49 -19.58
C ALA A 64 -22.35 37.02 -19.69
N GLU A 65 -22.48 37.75 -18.59
CA GLU A 65 -22.48 39.21 -18.57
C GLU A 65 -21.11 39.80 -18.94
N PHE A 66 -20.01 39.21 -18.45
CA PHE A 66 -18.65 39.58 -18.85
C PHE A 66 -18.45 39.38 -20.36
N PHE A 67 -18.89 38.23 -20.89
CA PHE A 67 -18.87 37.97 -22.32
C PHE A 67 -19.75 38.93 -23.10
N ASN A 68 -20.98 39.19 -22.63
CA ASN A 68 -21.90 40.13 -23.28
C ASN A 68 -21.34 41.56 -23.29
N ASN A 69 -20.71 42.02 -22.19
CA ASN A 69 -20.04 43.32 -22.13
C ASN A 69 -18.85 43.41 -23.10
N ILE A 70 -18.09 42.32 -23.27
CA ILE A 70 -16.99 42.25 -24.25
C ILE A 70 -17.51 42.19 -25.69
N MET A 71 -18.67 41.55 -25.89
CA MET A 71 -19.33 41.37 -27.19
C MET A 71 -20.12 42.59 -27.67
N GLN A 72 -20.52 43.52 -26.79
CA GLN A 72 -21.38 44.65 -27.15
C GLN A 72 -20.69 45.73 -27.99
N GLU A 73 -19.36 45.70 -28.16
CA GLU A 73 -18.64 46.63 -29.01
C GLU A 73 -18.20 45.95 -30.34
N GLY A 74 -18.76 46.35 -31.47
CA GLY A 74 -18.18 46.29 -32.84
C GLY A 74 -17.71 44.94 -33.44
N HIS A 75 -18.39 44.49 -34.50
CA HIS A 75 -18.09 43.25 -35.25
C HIS A 75 -16.89 43.36 -36.22
N THR A 76 -15.76 42.69 -35.94
CA THR A 76 -14.69 42.40 -36.93
C THR A 76 -13.95 41.07 -36.64
N ARG A 77 -13.56 40.36 -37.72
CA ARG A 77 -12.94 39.01 -37.70
C ARG A 77 -11.63 38.89 -36.89
N ASN A 78 -10.86 39.97 -36.75
CA ASN A 78 -9.65 39.98 -35.93
C ASN A 78 -9.95 40.05 -34.42
N ARG A 79 -11.16 40.48 -34.03
CA ARG A 79 -11.60 40.58 -32.63
C ARG A 79 -12.01 39.22 -32.04
N TYR A 80 -12.56 38.31 -32.85
CA TYR A 80 -12.87 36.93 -32.41
C TYR A 80 -11.59 36.19 -31.96
N ARG A 81 -10.47 36.42 -32.65
CA ARG A 81 -9.15 35.92 -32.22
C ARG A 81 -8.69 36.54 -30.89
N GLY A 82 -8.97 37.83 -30.66
CA GLY A 82 -8.64 38.50 -29.40
C GLY A 82 -9.49 38.02 -28.21
N VAL A 83 -10.80 37.84 -28.40
CA VAL A 83 -11.71 37.31 -27.38
C VAL A 83 -11.35 35.87 -27.00
N ALA A 84 -11.07 35.02 -27.98
CA ALA A 84 -10.62 33.65 -27.74
C ALA A 84 -9.29 33.57 -26.96
N LEU A 85 -8.38 34.55 -27.15
CA LEU A 85 -7.13 34.62 -26.40
C LEU A 85 -7.35 35.07 -24.94
N ILE A 86 -8.30 35.95 -24.69
CA ILE A 86 -8.68 36.38 -23.33
C ILE A 86 -9.39 35.24 -22.59
N GLU A 87 -10.29 34.51 -23.27
CA GLU A 87 -10.88 33.28 -22.74
C GLU A 87 -9.81 32.25 -22.35
N LEU A 88 -8.86 32.01 -23.25
CA LEU A 88 -7.75 31.10 -22.97
C LEU A 88 -6.93 31.57 -21.77
N LEU A 89 -6.69 32.87 -21.62
CA LEU A 89 -5.88 33.43 -20.53
C LEU A 89 -6.59 33.37 -19.16
N VAL A 90 -7.90 33.57 -19.11
CA VAL A 90 -8.69 33.54 -17.87
C VAL A 90 -8.97 32.11 -17.39
N PHE A 91 -9.22 31.17 -18.30
CA PHE A 91 -9.44 29.76 -17.96
C PHE A 91 -8.15 28.93 -17.87
N SER A 92 -7.03 29.41 -18.43
CA SER A 92 -5.73 28.74 -18.40
C SER A 92 -5.26 28.36 -16.98
N PRO A 93 -5.32 29.23 -15.96
CA PRO A 93 -4.91 28.88 -14.60
C PRO A 93 -5.66 27.67 -14.03
N LEU A 94 -6.96 27.54 -14.35
CA LEU A 94 -7.85 26.51 -13.81
C LEU A 94 -7.53 25.08 -14.30
N PHE A 95 -6.76 24.98 -15.40
CA PHE A 95 -6.31 23.69 -15.93
C PHE A 95 -4.80 23.53 -15.83
N ILE A 96 -4.04 24.61 -15.95
CA ILE A 96 -2.58 24.57 -15.86
C ILE A 96 -2.12 24.23 -14.43
N ILE A 97 -2.75 24.80 -13.39
CA ILE A 97 -2.35 24.55 -12.00
C ILE A 97 -2.56 23.07 -11.61
N PRO A 98 -3.74 22.45 -11.83
CA PRO A 98 -3.93 21.03 -11.54
C PRO A 98 -2.99 20.11 -12.32
N VAL A 99 -2.76 20.41 -13.62
CA VAL A 99 -1.90 19.60 -14.49
C VAL A 99 -0.43 19.71 -14.08
N THR A 100 0.06 20.92 -13.78
CA THR A 100 1.45 21.13 -13.33
C THR A 100 1.70 20.49 -11.97
N ALA A 101 0.77 20.63 -11.02
CA ALA A 101 0.84 19.96 -9.72
C ALA A 101 0.88 18.43 -9.86
N ALA A 102 0.02 17.86 -10.71
CA ALA A 102 0.02 16.44 -10.99
C ALA A 102 1.33 15.96 -11.66
N PHE A 103 1.94 16.78 -12.52
CA PHE A 103 3.21 16.46 -13.15
C PHE A 103 4.39 16.50 -12.16
N ILE A 104 4.40 17.45 -11.23
CA ILE A 104 5.39 17.51 -10.14
C ILE A 104 5.24 16.30 -9.22
N TYR A 105 3.99 15.98 -8.83
CA TYR A 105 3.66 14.78 -8.05
C TYR A 105 4.17 13.52 -8.74
N LYS A 106 3.86 13.34 -10.03
CA LYS A 106 4.34 12.21 -10.84
C LYS A 106 5.84 12.04 -10.72
N ASN A 107 6.61 13.11 -10.95
CA ASN A 107 8.08 13.03 -10.98
C ASN A 107 8.67 12.69 -9.61
N ARG A 108 8.09 13.22 -8.52
CA ARG A 108 8.52 12.90 -7.15
C ARG A 108 8.20 11.45 -6.79
N THR A 109 6.97 11.02 -7.04
CA THR A 109 6.50 9.68 -6.68
C THR A 109 7.21 8.60 -7.50
N LEU A 110 7.45 8.82 -8.80
CA LEU A 110 8.23 7.88 -9.60
C LEU A 110 9.64 7.71 -9.04
N LYS A 111 10.32 8.81 -8.67
CA LYS A 111 11.66 8.74 -8.07
C LYS A 111 11.65 8.04 -6.71
N SER A 112 10.66 8.29 -5.87
CA SER A 112 10.58 7.63 -4.55
C SER A 112 10.23 6.15 -4.66
N GLU A 113 9.29 5.78 -5.54
CA GLU A 113 8.92 4.36 -5.75
C GLU A 113 10.06 3.58 -6.41
N LEU A 114 10.79 4.20 -7.34
CA LEU A 114 12.03 3.63 -7.89
C LEU A 114 13.10 3.49 -6.82
N ALA A 115 13.34 4.52 -6.01
CA ALA A 115 14.34 4.46 -4.95
C ALA A 115 13.99 3.38 -3.91
N LYS A 116 12.71 3.30 -3.50
CA LYS A 116 12.21 2.24 -2.63
C LYS A 116 12.45 0.86 -3.21
N ARG A 117 12.14 0.65 -4.50
CA ARG A 117 12.37 -0.65 -5.15
C ARG A 117 13.84 -0.97 -5.41
N VAL A 118 14.67 0.02 -5.74
CA VAL A 118 16.11 -0.20 -5.90
C VAL A 118 16.76 -0.49 -4.55
N THR A 119 16.37 0.22 -3.49
CA THR A 119 16.83 -0.05 -2.14
C THR A 119 16.27 -1.35 -1.59
N SER A 120 15.01 -1.70 -1.89
CA SER A 120 14.48 -3.04 -1.59
C SER A 120 15.31 -4.06 -2.36
N MET A 121 15.38 -4.05 -3.69
CA MET A 121 16.19 -4.97 -4.50
C MET A 121 17.65 -5.09 -4.06
N GLN A 122 18.30 -4.01 -3.64
CA GLN A 122 19.68 -4.05 -3.10
C GLN A 122 19.77 -4.74 -1.74
N ASN A 123 18.73 -4.63 -0.91
CA ASN A 123 18.58 -5.38 0.33
C ASN A 123 18.11 -6.83 0.06
N SER A 124 17.24 -7.02 -0.95
CA SER A 124 16.60 -8.26 -1.43
C SER A 124 17.57 -9.21 -2.12
N ALA A 125 18.56 -8.68 -2.85
CA ALA A 125 19.59 -9.47 -3.55
C ALA A 125 20.43 -10.35 -2.60
N THR A 126 20.25 -10.19 -1.29
CA THR A 126 20.83 -10.99 -0.21
C THR A 126 19.80 -11.66 0.70
N GLN A 127 18.49 -11.55 0.46
CA GLN A 127 17.50 -11.57 1.55
C GLN A 127 16.60 -12.80 1.66
N TYR A 128 16.47 -13.62 0.61
CA TYR A 128 15.80 -14.90 0.73
C TYR A 128 16.81 -16.03 0.49
N PRO A 129 17.40 -16.58 1.56
CA PRO A 129 18.15 -17.81 1.44
C PRO A 129 17.23 -18.90 0.87
N PRO A 130 17.75 -19.91 0.13
CA PRO A 130 17.04 -21.17 -0.04
C PRO A 130 16.47 -21.59 1.32
N VAL A 131 15.22 -22.06 1.37
CA VAL A 131 14.48 -22.49 2.58
C VAL A 131 15.39 -23.27 3.57
N ALA A 132 16.33 -24.07 3.05
CA ALA A 132 17.36 -24.80 3.80
C ALA A 132 18.48 -23.97 4.48
N SER A 133 18.47 -22.64 4.40
CA SER A 133 19.55 -21.76 4.87
C SER A 133 19.06 -20.51 5.61
N ILE A 134 17.84 -20.58 6.16
CA ILE A 134 17.35 -19.60 7.14
C ILE A 134 18.21 -19.76 8.42
N HIS A 135 19.33 -19.04 8.40
CA HIS A 135 20.27 -18.68 9.46
C HIS A 135 21.28 -19.71 9.99
N GLU A 136 22.55 -19.28 9.90
CA GLU A 136 23.63 -19.67 10.81
C GLU A 136 23.17 -19.47 12.25
N LYS A 137 22.98 -20.60 12.93
CA LYS A 137 23.17 -20.89 14.36
C LYS A 137 23.68 -19.72 15.23
N ASN A 138 22.86 -18.69 15.43
CA ASN A 138 23.03 -17.75 16.52
C ASN A 138 22.42 -18.37 17.76
N ASN A 139 23.16 -18.33 18.86
CA ASN A 139 22.87 -19.02 20.12
C ASN A 139 21.76 -18.30 20.93
N GLU A 140 20.84 -17.61 20.25
CA GLU A 140 19.79 -16.78 20.84
C GLU A 140 18.52 -17.60 21.02
N ALA A 141 17.86 -17.44 22.16
CA ALA A 141 16.63 -18.16 22.44
C ALA A 141 15.52 -17.71 21.48
N VAL A 142 14.88 -18.66 20.81
CA VAL A 142 13.76 -18.42 19.88
C VAL A 142 12.41 -18.61 20.56
N LEU A 143 11.39 -17.91 20.07
CA LEU A 143 10.00 -18.13 20.48
C LEU A 143 9.47 -19.45 19.92
N HIS A 144 8.61 -20.09 20.70
CA HIS A 144 7.96 -21.33 20.35
C HIS A 144 6.47 -21.10 20.06
N PHE A 145 5.95 -21.74 19.00
CA PHE A 145 4.55 -21.64 18.61
C PHE A 145 4.00 -23.02 18.28
N ASP A 146 2.90 -23.39 18.93
CA ASP A 146 2.08 -24.57 18.62
C ASP A 146 1.01 -24.22 17.59
N ASN A 147 0.52 -22.98 17.61
CA ASN A 147 -0.49 -22.47 16.69
C ASN A 147 0.12 -21.55 15.61
N VAL A 148 -0.01 -21.97 14.35
CA VAL A 148 0.49 -21.20 13.19
C VAL A 148 -0.21 -19.85 13.05
N ASN A 149 -1.52 -19.75 13.26
CA ASN A 149 -2.26 -18.50 13.10
C ASN A 149 -1.88 -17.48 14.20
N PHE A 150 -1.57 -17.94 15.41
CA PHE A 150 -0.99 -17.07 16.44
C PHE A 150 0.40 -16.59 16.05
N LYS A 151 1.25 -17.49 15.52
CA LYS A 151 2.56 -17.11 14.98
C LYS A 151 2.43 -16.05 13.88
N LEU A 152 1.52 -16.23 12.93
CA LEU A 152 1.28 -15.25 11.86
C LEU A 152 0.85 -13.89 12.42
N ALA A 153 -0.03 -13.86 13.43
CA ALA A 153 -0.45 -12.62 14.06
C ALA A 153 0.71 -11.91 14.79
N ILE A 154 1.64 -12.66 15.40
CA ILE A 154 2.86 -12.08 15.99
C ILE A 154 3.80 -11.55 14.91
N ILE A 155 3.92 -12.28 13.78
CA ILE A 155 4.70 -11.82 12.63
C ILE A 155 4.12 -10.53 12.08
N GLN A 156 2.79 -10.39 12.00
CA GLN A 156 2.15 -9.14 11.57
C GLN A 156 2.69 -7.95 12.38
N VAL A 157 2.59 -8.04 13.70
CA VAL A 157 3.01 -6.97 14.60
C VAL A 157 4.51 -6.69 14.48
N LEU A 158 5.35 -7.73 14.55
CA LEU A 158 6.80 -7.55 14.59
C LEU A 158 7.40 -7.15 13.24
N MET A 159 6.87 -7.66 12.13
CA MET A 159 7.41 -7.44 10.78
C MET A 159 6.82 -6.20 10.13
N TYR A 160 5.50 -6.04 10.12
CA TYR A 160 4.84 -5.01 9.33
C TYR A 160 4.44 -3.79 10.17
N ASP A 161 3.99 -3.98 11.41
CA ASP A 161 3.57 -2.84 12.24
C ASP A 161 4.76 -2.14 12.90
N LEU A 162 5.71 -2.92 13.44
CA LEU A 162 6.88 -2.43 14.18
C LEU A 162 8.18 -2.42 13.36
N HIS A 163 8.22 -3.11 12.22
CA HIS A 163 9.42 -3.20 11.36
C HIS A 163 10.69 -3.71 12.08
N LEU A 164 10.52 -4.64 13.03
CA LEU A 164 11.60 -5.24 13.83
C LEU A 164 12.11 -6.55 13.23
N LEU A 165 11.25 -7.34 12.58
CA LEU A 165 11.67 -8.51 11.80
C LEU A 165 12.04 -8.08 10.39
N LYS A 166 13.27 -8.38 9.96
CA LYS A 166 13.81 -8.02 8.63
C LYS A 166 14.49 -9.22 7.98
N PRO A 167 14.39 -9.40 6.65
CA PRO A 167 13.51 -8.72 5.68
C PRO A 167 12.04 -8.66 6.09
N GLU A 168 11.35 -7.60 5.64
CA GLU A 168 9.90 -7.69 5.46
C GLU A 168 9.63 -8.62 4.27
N PHE A 169 8.74 -9.59 4.48
CA PHE A 169 8.33 -10.49 3.42
C PHE A 169 7.36 -9.77 2.47
N ASP A 170 7.58 -9.91 1.17
CA ASP A 170 6.67 -9.42 0.14
C ASP A 170 6.52 -10.51 -0.92
N ILE A 171 5.28 -10.92 -1.16
CA ILE A 171 4.97 -12.05 -2.04
C ILE A 171 5.39 -11.78 -3.49
N PHE A 172 5.38 -10.52 -3.94
CA PHE A 172 5.80 -10.18 -5.30
C PHE A 172 7.32 -10.29 -5.43
N ASP A 173 8.07 -9.73 -4.47
CA ASP A 173 9.53 -9.83 -4.45
C ASP A 173 9.98 -11.30 -4.26
N PHE A 174 9.26 -12.07 -3.44
CA PHE A 174 9.50 -13.50 -3.23
C PHE A 174 9.23 -14.31 -4.50
N ALA A 175 8.12 -14.05 -5.20
CA ALA A 175 7.77 -14.71 -6.46
C ALA A 175 8.82 -14.49 -7.55
N GLU A 176 9.40 -13.28 -7.67
CA GLU A 176 10.47 -13.00 -8.65
C GLU A 176 11.75 -13.84 -8.41
N GLN A 177 12.00 -14.26 -7.17
CA GLN A 177 13.22 -14.97 -6.77
C GLN A 177 13.01 -16.48 -6.56
N TYR A 178 11.76 -16.92 -6.49
CA TYR A 178 11.42 -18.30 -6.21
C TYR A 178 11.84 -19.22 -7.36
N LYS A 179 12.55 -20.30 -7.03
CA LYS A 179 13.12 -21.25 -8.01
C LYS A 179 12.21 -22.45 -8.30
N GLY A 180 11.07 -22.53 -7.62
CA GLY A 180 10.09 -23.60 -7.79
C GLY A 180 9.12 -23.29 -8.93
N GLU A 181 7.88 -23.80 -8.79
CA GLU A 181 6.79 -23.43 -9.70
C GLU A 181 6.46 -21.94 -9.58
N ASP A 182 6.04 -21.34 -10.70
CA ASP A 182 5.63 -19.94 -10.75
C ASP A 182 4.56 -19.66 -9.70
N ILE A 183 4.79 -18.65 -8.87
CA ILE A 183 3.87 -18.25 -7.82
C ILE A 183 2.79 -17.35 -8.41
N ASP A 184 1.53 -17.75 -8.26
CA ASP A 184 0.37 -16.92 -8.61
C ASP A 184 0.12 -15.87 -7.53
N THR A 185 0.59 -14.65 -7.75
CA THR A 185 0.39 -13.52 -6.82
C THR A 185 -1.02 -12.94 -6.85
N ASP A 186 -1.93 -13.48 -7.68
CA ASP A 186 -3.36 -13.15 -7.70
C ASP A 186 -4.21 -14.32 -7.16
N SER A 187 -3.59 -15.25 -6.42
CA SER A 187 -4.25 -16.43 -5.86
C SER A 187 -5.32 -16.10 -4.80
N TYR A 188 -6.42 -16.86 -4.85
CA TYR A 188 -7.50 -16.88 -3.84
C TYR A 188 -7.33 -18.02 -2.81
N THR A 189 -6.25 -18.80 -2.93
CA THR A 189 -5.92 -19.89 -2.01
C THR A 189 -4.50 -19.72 -1.49
N VAL A 190 -4.16 -20.50 -0.45
CA VAL A 190 -2.84 -20.49 0.19
C VAL A 190 -1.73 -20.75 -0.82
N ILE A 191 -0.79 -19.80 -0.90
CA ILE A 191 0.49 -19.97 -1.56
C ILE A 191 1.40 -20.72 -0.59
N GLU A 192 1.48 -22.04 -0.75
CA GLU A 192 2.26 -22.92 0.14
C GLU A 192 3.72 -22.47 0.35
N PRO A 193 4.47 -22.01 -0.68
CA PRO A 193 5.81 -21.47 -0.48
C PRO A 193 5.87 -20.29 0.52
N ALA A 194 4.90 -19.38 0.47
CA ALA A 194 4.84 -18.23 1.38
C ALA A 194 4.43 -18.67 2.80
N MET A 195 3.45 -19.56 2.91
CA MET A 195 3.05 -20.15 4.18
C MET A 195 4.22 -20.86 4.87
N ASN A 196 5.00 -21.65 4.12
CA ASN A 196 6.15 -22.37 4.64
C ASN A 196 7.27 -21.43 5.09
N PHE A 197 7.50 -20.32 4.37
CA PHE A 197 8.43 -19.28 4.82
C PHE A 197 8.10 -18.80 6.23
N PHE A 198 6.85 -18.43 6.49
CA PHE A 198 6.44 -17.95 7.83
C PHE A 198 6.43 -19.05 8.89
N LYS A 199 6.07 -20.29 8.53
CA LYS A 199 6.13 -21.45 9.44
C LYS A 199 7.56 -21.74 9.89
N GLU A 200 8.52 -21.65 8.99
CA GLU A 200 9.93 -21.98 9.27
C GLU A 200 10.71 -20.81 9.88
N MET A 201 10.27 -19.57 9.67
CA MET A 201 10.94 -18.39 10.22
C MET A 201 11.00 -18.44 11.75
N GLU A 202 12.22 -18.41 12.31
CA GLU A 202 12.42 -18.28 13.75
C GLU A 202 12.26 -16.82 14.20
N ILE A 203 11.63 -16.61 15.36
CA ILE A 203 11.42 -15.27 15.92
C ILE A 203 12.26 -15.16 17.20
N PRO A 204 13.23 -14.23 17.28
CA PRO A 204 14.04 -14.05 18.48
C PRO A 204 13.18 -13.68 19.70
N LYS A 205 13.43 -14.34 20.83
CA LYS A 205 12.67 -14.11 22.08
C LYS A 205 12.79 -12.69 22.62
N GLU A 206 13.88 -12.00 22.30
CA GLU A 206 14.09 -10.59 22.66
C GLU A 206 13.05 -9.63 22.05
N LEU A 207 12.34 -10.05 21.00
CA LEU A 207 11.30 -9.24 20.37
C LEU A 207 9.94 -9.34 21.09
N ALA A 208 9.72 -10.36 21.90
CA ALA A 208 8.43 -10.58 22.56
C ALA A 208 7.96 -9.42 23.48
N PRO A 209 8.85 -8.72 24.21
CA PRO A 209 8.44 -7.57 25.01
C PRO A 209 7.92 -6.37 24.20
N TYR A 210 8.14 -6.31 22.88
CA TYR A 210 7.64 -5.21 22.04
C TYR A 210 6.18 -5.40 21.61
N VAL A 211 5.64 -6.61 21.73
CA VAL A 211 4.25 -6.90 21.37
C VAL A 211 3.34 -6.50 22.52
N GLU A 212 2.75 -5.31 22.45
CA GLU A 212 1.79 -4.80 23.44
C GLU A 212 0.33 -5.03 23.05
N THR A 213 0.05 -5.00 21.75
CA THR A 213 -1.29 -5.14 21.18
C THR A 213 -1.25 -6.10 20.01
N LEU A 214 -2.22 -7.00 19.94
CA LEU A 214 -2.45 -7.88 18.80
C LEU A 214 -3.74 -7.45 18.09
N TYR A 215 -3.72 -7.29 16.77
CA TYR A 215 -4.92 -6.98 16.00
C TYR A 215 -4.95 -7.86 14.75
N MET A 216 -5.84 -8.84 14.74
CA MET A 216 -6.11 -9.71 13.59
C MET A 216 -7.19 -9.07 12.73
N ASP A 217 -6.92 -8.88 11.45
CA ASP A 217 -7.86 -8.32 10.48
C ASP A 217 -7.64 -8.95 9.10
N GLY A 218 -8.72 -9.07 8.33
CA GLY A 218 -8.69 -9.60 6.97
C GLY A 218 -7.66 -8.92 6.08
N GLY A 219 -7.45 -7.61 6.26
CA GLY A 219 -6.53 -6.76 5.50
C GLY A 219 -5.07 -6.80 5.94
N ASN A 220 -4.69 -7.61 6.94
CA ASN A 220 -3.31 -7.66 7.44
C ASN A 220 -2.34 -8.17 6.36
N ASP A 221 -1.17 -7.52 6.26
CA ASP A 221 -0.15 -7.81 5.26
C ASP A 221 0.31 -9.28 5.30
N VAL A 222 0.44 -9.88 6.49
CA VAL A 222 0.85 -11.28 6.61
C VAL A 222 -0.13 -12.22 5.90
N TYR A 223 -1.44 -11.97 5.97
CA TYR A 223 -2.45 -12.80 5.32
C TYR A 223 -2.48 -12.54 3.81
N MET A 224 -2.37 -11.28 3.39
CA MET A 224 -2.26 -10.88 1.98
C MET A 224 -1.02 -11.45 1.29
N ASN A 225 0.05 -11.73 2.03
CA ASN A 225 1.23 -12.40 1.49
C ASN A 225 1.06 -13.92 1.32
N ILE A 226 0.08 -14.52 2.00
CA ILE A 226 -0.20 -15.97 1.95
C ILE A 226 -1.34 -16.26 0.97
N ILE A 227 -2.39 -15.45 0.99
CA ILE A 227 -3.54 -15.51 0.09
C ILE A 227 -3.79 -14.08 -0.44
N PRO A 228 -3.19 -13.68 -1.58
CA PRO A 228 -3.24 -12.30 -2.07
C PRO A 228 -4.63 -11.73 -2.35
N GLN A 229 -5.59 -12.59 -2.69
CA GLN A 229 -6.98 -12.20 -2.93
C GLN A 229 -7.93 -12.65 -1.81
N TRP A 230 -7.43 -12.86 -0.59
CA TRP A 230 -8.30 -13.22 0.52
C TRP A 230 -9.27 -12.08 0.84
N ASP A 231 -10.55 -12.41 0.93
CA ASP A 231 -11.62 -11.46 1.22
C ASP A 231 -12.02 -11.45 2.70
N GLY A 232 -11.44 -12.34 3.51
CA GLY A 232 -11.75 -12.48 4.93
C GLY A 232 -13.05 -13.22 5.21
N GLU A 233 -13.73 -13.78 4.19
CA GLU A 233 -15.04 -14.43 4.38
C GLU A 233 -14.94 -15.85 4.96
N ASP A 234 -13.76 -16.47 4.91
CA ASP A 234 -13.52 -17.81 5.44
C ASP A 234 -12.70 -17.82 6.74
N ASN A 235 -12.61 -19.01 7.34
CA ASN A 235 -11.99 -19.21 8.64
C ASN A 235 -10.49 -19.61 8.54
N SER A 236 -9.83 -19.34 7.40
CA SER A 236 -8.47 -19.82 7.13
C SER A 236 -7.46 -19.39 8.20
N PHE A 237 -7.61 -18.17 8.70
CA PHE A 237 -6.69 -17.58 9.67
C PHE A 237 -7.27 -17.48 11.09
N ASP A 238 -8.38 -18.14 11.38
CA ASP A 238 -8.99 -18.13 12.70
C ASP A 238 -8.02 -18.64 13.79
N LEU A 239 -7.89 -17.88 14.86
CA LEU A 239 -7.23 -18.32 16.08
C LEU A 239 -8.26 -19.07 16.93
N ASN A 240 -8.40 -20.38 16.74
CA ASN A 240 -9.37 -21.20 17.46
C ASN A 240 -8.82 -21.91 18.71
N GLN A 241 -7.49 -21.92 18.88
CA GLN A 241 -6.79 -22.57 19.99
C GLN A 241 -5.48 -21.81 20.26
N ILE A 242 -5.13 -21.59 21.52
CA ILE A 242 -3.85 -21.04 21.92
C ILE A 242 -3.45 -21.66 23.25
N SER A 243 -2.17 -21.98 23.43
CA SER A 243 -1.70 -22.51 24.71
C SER A 243 -1.30 -21.39 25.67
N LEU A 244 -1.43 -21.63 26.97
CA LEU A 244 -0.96 -20.70 28.00
C LEU A 244 0.55 -20.44 27.87
N THR A 245 1.31 -21.49 27.54
CA THR A 245 2.76 -21.40 27.34
C THR A 245 3.12 -20.48 26.18
N GLU A 246 2.38 -20.55 25.06
CA GLU A 246 2.58 -19.64 23.92
C GLU A 246 2.37 -18.19 24.33
N LEU A 247 1.27 -17.91 25.02
CA LEU A 247 0.85 -16.55 25.38
C LEU A 247 1.77 -15.92 26.44
N GLN A 248 2.25 -16.70 27.41
CA GLN A 248 3.17 -16.25 28.47
C GLN A 248 4.55 -15.81 27.95
N GLN A 249 4.89 -16.11 26.70
CA GLN A 249 6.13 -15.60 26.09
C GLN A 249 6.11 -14.08 25.88
N PHE A 250 4.93 -13.44 25.88
CA PHE A 250 4.74 -12.03 25.58
C PHE A 250 4.38 -11.24 26.85
N PRO A 251 5.37 -10.83 27.66
CA PRO A 251 5.13 -10.28 28.99
C PRO A 251 4.41 -8.91 28.99
N ASN A 252 4.41 -8.21 27.85
CA ASN A 252 3.85 -6.87 27.72
C ASN A 252 2.56 -6.83 26.90
N LEU A 253 2.07 -7.97 26.40
CA LEU A 253 0.80 -8.05 25.68
C LEU A 253 -0.31 -7.69 26.66
N LYS A 254 -1.14 -6.71 26.29
CA LYS A 254 -2.23 -6.19 27.14
C LYS A 254 -3.59 -6.31 26.48
N LYS A 255 -3.63 -6.17 25.15
CA LYS A 255 -4.87 -6.21 24.37
C LYS A 255 -4.72 -7.07 23.14
N ALA A 256 -5.79 -7.78 22.78
CA ALA A 256 -5.87 -8.55 21.55
C ALA A 256 -7.26 -8.42 20.92
N THR A 257 -7.33 -8.12 19.63
CA THR A 257 -8.53 -8.35 18.81
C THR A 257 -8.24 -9.54 17.91
N VAL A 258 -9.05 -10.59 18.00
CA VAL A 258 -8.78 -11.87 17.34
C VAL A 258 -9.93 -12.27 16.41
N MET A 259 -9.59 -12.90 15.28
CA MET A 259 -10.56 -13.61 14.45
C MET A 259 -10.67 -15.04 14.98
N SER A 260 -11.87 -15.49 15.36
CA SER A 260 -12.06 -16.81 15.95
C SER A 260 -13.51 -17.32 15.85
N SER A 261 -13.69 -18.50 15.26
CA SER A 261 -14.93 -19.28 15.36
C SER A 261 -15.13 -19.95 16.72
N ASN A 262 -14.12 -19.96 17.60
CA ASN A 262 -14.17 -20.57 18.94
C ASN A 262 -13.69 -19.58 20.02
N PHE A 263 -14.23 -18.37 19.96
CA PHE A 263 -13.80 -17.25 20.78
C PHE A 263 -13.86 -17.53 22.28
N ASP A 264 -14.91 -18.19 22.77
CA ASP A 264 -15.06 -18.48 24.21
C ASP A 264 -13.86 -19.24 24.77
N LYS A 265 -13.41 -20.27 24.06
CA LYS A 265 -12.24 -21.07 24.47
C LYS A 265 -10.94 -20.28 24.42
N VAL A 266 -10.78 -19.41 23.43
CA VAL A 266 -9.61 -18.55 23.30
C VAL A 266 -9.58 -17.54 24.44
N LYS A 267 -10.73 -16.90 24.69
CA LYS A 267 -10.90 -15.92 25.75
C LYS A 267 -10.54 -16.47 27.12
N GLU A 268 -10.96 -17.71 27.43
CA GLU A 268 -10.58 -18.37 28.70
C GLU A 268 -9.06 -18.38 28.92
N VAL A 269 -8.26 -18.63 27.88
CA VAL A 269 -6.79 -18.67 27.99
C VAL A 269 -6.22 -17.26 28.18
N PHE A 270 -6.70 -16.27 27.42
CA PHE A 270 -6.27 -14.87 27.55
C PHE A 270 -6.60 -14.27 28.92
N ASP A 271 -7.76 -14.61 29.48
CA ASP A 271 -8.18 -14.18 30.82
C ASP A 271 -7.19 -14.68 31.90
N THR A 272 -6.59 -15.86 31.75
CA THR A 272 -5.63 -16.40 32.73
C THR A 272 -4.35 -15.58 32.89
N VAL A 273 -4.00 -14.78 31.89
CA VAL A 273 -2.80 -13.90 31.89
C VAL A 273 -3.17 -12.42 31.98
N ASN A 274 -4.44 -12.09 32.26
CA ASN A 274 -4.97 -10.73 32.32
C ASN A 274 -4.77 -9.90 31.04
N VAL A 275 -4.88 -10.53 29.87
CA VAL A 275 -4.90 -9.83 28.57
C VAL A 275 -6.35 -9.60 28.17
N GLU A 276 -6.70 -8.34 27.89
CA GLU A 276 -8.03 -7.99 27.37
C GLU A 276 -8.16 -8.50 25.94
N VAL A 277 -9.15 -9.36 25.68
CA VAL A 277 -9.37 -9.91 24.34
C VAL A 277 -10.79 -9.68 23.84
N GLU A 278 -10.89 -9.24 22.60
CA GLU A 278 -12.12 -8.97 21.87
C GLU A 278 -12.17 -9.80 20.59
N LEU A 279 -13.38 -10.17 20.18
CA LEU A 279 -13.64 -10.78 18.88
C LEU A 279 -13.76 -9.68 17.82
N LEU A 280 -13.13 -9.87 16.66
CA LEU A 280 -13.26 -8.96 15.50
C LEU A 280 -14.69 -8.93 14.96
#